data_AF-A0A1S3SBI4-F1
#
_entry.id   AF-A0A1S3SBI4-F1
#
_cell.length_a   1.000
_cell.length_b   1.000
_cell.length_c   1.000
_cell.angle_alpha   90.00
_cell.angle_beta   90.00
_cell.angle_gamma   90.00
#
_symmetry.space_group_name_H-M   'P 1'
#
loop_
_entity.id
_entity.type
_entity.pdbx_description
1 polymer ?
#
loop_
_entity_poly.entity_id
_entity_poly.type
_entity_poly.pdbx_seq_one_letter_code
_entity_poly.pdbx_strand_id
1 'polypeptide(L)'
;MVFQVKYLGMTLVGQPKGEDMAAAAIHRIVSTARASAKKFRKVTLTISPKGIIITDTETLDLIENVSIYSINLLSVTSTRR
;
A
#
# COMPACT_ATOMS: atom_id res chain seq x y z
N MET A 1 -1.57 -0.91 -16.27
CA MET A 1 -2.85 -1.32 -15.64
C MET A 1 -3.19 -0.31 -14.55
N VAL A 2 -4.44 0.11 -14.39
CA VAL A 2 -4.82 1.19 -13.45
C VAL A 2 -5.94 0.69 -12.52
N PHE A 3 -5.82 0.96 -11.22
CA PHE A 3 -6.80 0.59 -10.21
C PHE A 3 -7.12 1.76 -9.30
N GLN A 4 -8.37 1.88 -8.88
CA GLN A 4 -8.76 2.82 -7.82
C GLN A 4 -8.86 2.06 -6.51
N VAL A 5 -8.01 2.41 -5.55
CA VAL A 5 -7.89 1.73 -4.26
C VAL A 5 -7.93 2.73 -3.11
N LYS A 6 -8.09 2.23 -1.90
CA LYS A 6 -7.98 3.04 -0.69
C LYS A 6 -6.59 2.81 -0.10
N TYR A 7 -5.89 3.90 0.22
CA TYR A 7 -4.62 3.82 0.92
C TYR A 7 -4.87 3.66 2.42
N LEU A 8 -4.46 2.52 3.00
CA LEU A 8 -4.63 2.24 4.43
C LEU A 8 -3.47 2.77 5.29
N GLY A 9 -2.25 2.79 4.74
CA GLY A 9 -1.05 3.27 5.45
C GLY A 9 0.23 2.55 5.03
N MET A 10 1.32 2.92 5.70
CA MET A 10 2.64 2.29 5.60
C MET A 10 3.19 2.00 7.00
N THR A 11 4.07 1.01 7.11
CA THR A 11 4.85 0.76 8.33
C THR A 11 6.27 0.38 7.95
N LEU A 12 7.23 0.80 8.78
CA LEU A 12 8.61 0.34 8.66
C LEU A 12 8.70 -1.13 9.08
N VAL A 13 9.54 -1.89 8.38
CA VAL A 13 9.86 -3.29 8.68
C VAL A 13 11.36 -3.44 8.80
N GLY A 14 11.81 -4.23 9.77
CA GLY A 14 13.25 -4.42 10.04
C GLY A 14 13.95 -5.34 9.02
N GLN A 15 13.21 -6.22 8.36
CA GLN A 15 13.74 -7.11 7.33
C GLN A 15 12.81 -7.14 6.11
N PRO A 16 13.37 -7.09 4.88
CA PRO A 16 12.59 -7.04 3.65
C PRO A 16 12.03 -8.40 3.20
N LYS A 17 12.38 -9.49 3.88
CA LYS A 17 12.03 -10.87 3.50
C LYS A 17 11.33 -11.59 4.66
N GLY A 18 10.27 -12.33 4.35
CA GLY A 18 9.53 -13.16 5.31
C GLY A 18 8.01 -12.90 5.25
N GLU A 19 7.23 -13.96 5.05
CA GLU A 19 5.77 -13.88 5.01
C GLU A 19 5.20 -13.46 6.37
N ASP A 20 5.76 -13.97 7.47
CA ASP A 20 5.38 -13.59 8.84
C ASP A 20 5.57 -12.09 9.11
N MET A 21 6.66 -11.52 8.58
CA MET A 21 6.95 -10.09 8.69
C MET A 21 5.95 -9.27 7.88
N ALA A 22 5.61 -9.70 6.67
CA ALA A 22 4.58 -9.06 5.86
C ALA A 22 3.21 -9.12 6.55
N ALA A 23 2.83 -10.27 7.11
CA ALA A 23 1.60 -10.44 7.86
C ALA A 23 1.55 -9.52 9.08
N ALA A 24 2.61 -9.47 9.90
CA ALA A 24 2.70 -8.57 11.04
C ALA A 24 2.61 -7.10 10.63
N ALA A 25 3.25 -6.70 9.53
CA ALA A 25 3.18 -5.35 8.98
C ALA A 25 1.76 -4.99 8.53
N ILE A 26 1.10 -5.89 7.80
CA ILE A 26 -0.30 -5.74 7.40
C ILE A 26 -1.20 -5.57 8.63
N HIS A 27 -1.05 -6.41 9.66
CA HIS A 27 -1.84 -6.33 10.89
C HIS A 27 -1.67 -4.97 11.60
N ARG A 28 -0.43 -4.43 11.64
CA ARG A 28 -0.16 -3.10 12.20
C ARG A 28 -0.82 -1.99 11.39
N ILE A 29 -0.74 -2.04 10.06
CA ILE A 29 -1.39 -1.06 9.19
C ILE A 29 -2.91 -1.10 9.40
N VAL A 30 -3.52 -2.29 9.39
CA VAL A 30 -4.97 -2.46 9.54
C VAL A 30 -5.46 -2.00 10.92
N SER A 31 -4.75 -2.36 11.99
CA SER A 31 -5.11 -1.92 13.35
C SER A 31 -4.99 -0.40 13.51
N THR A 32 -3.92 0.20 13.00
CA THR A 32 -3.72 1.66 13.01
C THR A 32 -4.78 2.38 12.19
N ALA A 33 -5.08 1.85 10.99
CA ALA A 33 -6.14 2.34 10.13
C ALA A 33 -7.53 2.30 10.80
N ARG A 34 -7.85 1.21 11.50
CA ARG A 34 -9.11 1.05 12.26
C ARG A 34 -9.19 2.02 13.44
N ALA A 35 -8.09 2.19 14.18
CA ALA A 35 -8.03 3.11 15.31
C ALA A 35 -8.10 4.59 14.89
N SER A 36 -7.59 4.92 13.70
CA SER A 36 -7.50 6.31 13.23
C SER A 36 -8.86 6.97 12.95
N ALA A 37 -9.97 6.22 12.82
CA ALA A 37 -11.33 6.69 12.49
C ALA A 37 -11.44 7.67 11.30
N LYS A 38 -10.35 7.86 10.55
CA LYS A 38 -10.21 8.83 9.48
C LYS A 38 -10.66 8.20 8.17
N LYS A 39 -11.29 8.98 7.30
CA LYS A 39 -11.65 8.53 5.95
C LYS A 39 -10.37 8.15 5.19
N PHE A 40 -10.35 6.93 4.64
CA PHE A 40 -9.24 6.49 3.81
C PHE A 40 -9.17 7.32 2.53
N ARG A 41 -7.96 7.79 2.21
CA ARG A 41 -7.67 8.51 0.97
C ARG A 41 -7.87 7.55 -0.22
N LYS A 42 -8.67 7.98 -1.19
CA LYS A 42 -8.81 7.26 -2.47
C LYS A 42 -7.60 7.61 -3.33
N VAL A 43 -6.94 6.59 -3.84
CA VAL A 43 -5.74 6.74 -4.66
C VAL A 43 -5.87 5.91 -5.92
N THR A 44 -5.27 6.41 -6.99
CA THR A 44 -5.17 5.73 -8.28
C THR A 44 -3.81 5.04 -8.35
N LEU A 45 -3.83 3.71 -8.37
CA LEU A 45 -2.66 2.85 -8.47
C LEU A 45 -2.41 2.50 -9.93
N THR A 46 -1.33 3.04 -10.49
CA THR A 46 -0.89 2.74 -11.86
C THR A 46 0.27 1.76 -11.83
N ILE A 47 0.05 0.57 -12.38
CA ILE A 47 1.03 -0.50 -12.47
C ILE A 47 1.63 -0.54 -13.88
N SER A 48 2.95 -0.49 -13.94
CA SER A 48 3.74 -0.60 -15.17
C SER A 48 4.96 -1.50 -14.95
N PRO A 49 5.60 -2.03 -16.01
CA PRO A 49 6.86 -2.75 -15.89
C PRO A 49 7.99 -1.91 -15.27
N LYS A 50 7.89 -0.58 -15.29
CA LYS A 50 8.86 0.32 -14.66
C LYS A 50 8.69 0.38 -13.15
N GLY A 51 7.49 0.08 -12.64
CA GLY A 51 7.15 0.21 -11.22
C GLY A 51 5.69 0.55 -10.98
N ILE A 52 5.43 0.99 -9.75
CA ILE A 52 4.11 1.33 -9.22
C ILE A 52 4.07 2.82 -8.93
N ILE A 53 3.07 3.50 -9.49
CA ILE A 53 2.81 4.91 -9.24
C ILE A 53 1.49 5.04 -8.50
N ILE A 54 1.49 5.79 -7.40
CA ILE A 54 0.32 6.11 -6.61
C ILE A 54 0.03 7.60 -6.79
N THR A 55 -1.12 7.93 -7.35
CA THR A 55 -1.60 9.31 -7.45
C THR A 55 -2.86 9.50 -6.63
N ASP A 56 -3.10 10.71 -6.12
CA ASP A 56 -4.37 11.05 -5.50
C ASP A 56 -5.48 11.01 -6.56
N THR A 57 -6.64 10.43 -6.25
CA THR A 57 -7.74 10.34 -7.23
C THR A 57 -8.44 11.68 -7.43
N GLU A 58 -8.45 12.56 -6.42
CA GLU A 58 -9.15 13.84 -6.47
C GLU A 58 -8.27 14.95 -7.05
N THR A 59 -7.02 15.05 -6.59
CA THR A 59 -6.12 16.13 -7.02
C THR A 59 -5.19 15.73 -8.17
N LEU A 60 -5.11 14.43 -8.50
CA LEU A 60 -4.13 13.86 -9.45
C LEU A 60 -2.66 14.07 -9.03
N ASP A 61 -2.42 14.49 -7.79
CA ASP A 61 -1.06 14.69 -7.28
C ASP A 61 -0.32 13.36 -7.15
N LEU A 62 0.97 13.38 -7.46
CA LEU A 62 1.85 12.24 -7.24
C LEU A 62 2.08 12.06 -5.74
N ILE A 63 1.60 10.93 -5.21
CA ILE A 63 1.83 10.56 -3.80
C ILE A 63 3.15 9.81 -3.69
N GLU A 64 3.32 8.79 -4.53
CA GLU A 64 4.49 7.92 -4.46
C GLU A 64 4.82 7.29 -5.82
N ASN A 65 6.10 7.13 -6.09
CA ASN A 65 6.61 6.45 -7.28
C ASN A 65 7.67 5.45 -6.86
N VAL A 66 7.34 4.18 -6.96
CA VAL A 66 8.20 3.06 -6.55
C VAL A 66 8.66 2.31 -7.79
N SER A 67 9.95 2.40 -8.09
CA SER A 67 10.58 1.61 -9.15
C SER A 67 10.47 0.12 -8.86
N ILE A 68 10.33 -0.70 -9.91
CA ILE A 68 10.23 -2.17 -9.77
C ILE A 68 11.43 -2.78 -9.03
N TYR A 69 12.60 -2.17 -9.13
CA TYR A 69 13.83 -2.61 -8.44
C TYR A 69 13.78 -2.43 -6.91
N SER A 70 12.93 -1.55 -6.41
CA SER A 70 12.77 -1.32 -4.97
C SER A 70 11.72 -2.25 -4.34
N ILE A 71 10.93 -2.95 -5.16
CA ILE A 71 9.87 -3.84 -4.70
C ILE A 71 10.44 -5.23 -4.46
N ASN A 72 10.51 -5.64 -3.18
CA ASN A 72 11.02 -6.96 -2.82
C ASN A 72 9.94 -8.04 -2.81
N LEU A 73 8.74 -7.72 -2.32
CA LEU A 73 7.64 -8.67 -2.15
C LEU A 73 6.30 -7.97 -2.32
N LEU A 74 5.37 -8.65 -3.00
CA LEU A 74 3.96 -8.28 -3.06
C LEU A 74 3.15 -9.46 -2.52
N SER A 75 2.28 -9.19 -1.55
CA SER A 75 1.40 -10.19 -0.94
C SER A 75 -0.03 -9.70 -0.98
N VAL A 76 -0.97 -10.61 -1.27
CA VAL A 76 -2.40 -10.33 -1.24
C VAL A 76 -2.99 -11.00 -0.01
N THR A 77 -3.62 -10.19 0.83
CA THR A 77 -4.30 -10.65 2.05
C THR A 77 -5.78 -10.31 1.92
N SER A 78 -6.64 -11.30 2.15
CA SER A 78 -8.06 -11.03 2.28
C SER A 78 -8.32 -10.51 3.71
N THR A 79 -8.42 -9.20 3.87
CA THR A 79 -8.98 -8.64 5.11
C THR A 79 -10.49 -8.84 5.04
N ARG A 80 -11.00 -9.95 5.58
CA ARG A 80 -12.46 -10.16 5.72
C ARG A 80 -13.03 -9.00 6.57
N ARG A 81 -14.18 -8.50 6.12
CA ARG A 81 -14.95 -7.42 6.76
C ARG A 81 -15.26 -7.76 8.21
#